data_AF-A0A4U3KRA6-F1
#
_entry.id   AF-A0A4U3KRA6-F1
#
_cell.length_a   1.000
_cell.length_b   1.000
_cell.length_c   1.000
_cell.angle_alpha   90.00
_cell.angle_beta   90.00
_cell.angle_gamma   90.00
#
_symmetry.space_group_name_H-M   'P 1'
#
loop_
_entity.id
_entity.type
_entity.pdbx_description
1 polymer ?
#
loop_
_entity_poly.entity_id
_entity_poly.type
_entity_poly.pdbx_seq_one_letter_code
_entity_poly.pdbx_strand_id
1 'polypeptide(L)'
;MTKKAILVTATFIGFCYCFRFGYIWTAYGHGGQILGVPFALIMLFTTILSFTAKTNKGKDTAFIFGIIYFLTLAAFSVTIEIIRATMTNYFDFLYYEPNGYVDKIFLSWLIIGAVAFLLTLRQMRKKRLEDGKLKVDTFSM
;
A
#
# COMPACT_ATOMS: atom_id res chain seq x y z
N MET A 1 15.59 -5.55 -12.30
CA MET A 1 14.94 -4.26 -11.99
C MET A 1 15.32 -3.86 -10.56
N THR A 2 15.87 -2.66 -10.32
CA THR A 2 16.32 -2.27 -8.98
C THR A 2 15.13 -1.94 -8.07
N LYS A 3 15.23 -2.16 -6.75
CA LYS A 3 14.18 -1.78 -5.76
C LYS A 3 13.68 -0.34 -5.96
N LYS A 4 14.58 0.55 -6.38
CA LYS A 4 14.28 1.95 -6.69
C LYS A 4 13.30 2.10 -7.86
N ALA A 5 13.55 1.41 -8.96
CA ALA A 5 12.68 1.46 -10.13
C ALA A 5 11.27 0.96 -9.79
N ILE A 6 11.16 -0.12 -9.01
CA ILE A 6 9.86 -0.68 -8.59
C ILE A 6 9.05 0.35 -7.79
N LEU A 7 9.66 1.02 -6.81
CA LEU A 7 8.97 2.07 -6.04
C LEU A 7 8.57 3.26 -6.89
N VAL A 8 9.46 3.74 -7.77
CA VAL A 8 9.14 4.86 -8.66
C VAL A 8 7.97 4.50 -9.57
N THR A 9 7.96 3.30 -10.15
CA THR A 9 6.84 2.81 -10.95
C THR A 9 5.56 2.70 -10.12
N ALA A 10 5.62 2.14 -8.91
CA ALA A 10 4.47 2.02 -8.02
C ALA A 10 3.92 3.40 -7.60
N THR A 11 4.79 4.37 -7.32
CA THR A 11 4.40 5.75 -7.03
C THR A 11 3.74 6.39 -8.25
N PHE A 12 4.34 6.27 -9.44
CA PHE A 12 3.76 6.83 -10.66
C PHE A 12 2.38 6.22 -10.96
N ILE A 13 2.26 4.90 -10.88
CA ILE A 13 0.96 4.21 -11.00
C ILE A 13 0.00 4.74 -9.95
N GLY A 14 0.45 4.92 -8.70
CA GLY A 14 -0.35 5.47 -7.62
C GLY A 14 -0.92 6.86 -7.94
N PHE A 15 -0.10 7.76 -8.48
CA PHE A 15 -0.54 9.09 -8.94
C PHE A 15 -1.54 8.99 -10.11
N CYS A 16 -1.27 8.17 -11.12
CA CYS A 16 -2.23 7.92 -12.21
C CYS A 16 -3.57 7.38 -11.67
N TYR A 17 -3.50 6.54 -10.64
CA TYR A 17 -4.66 5.98 -9.96
C TYR A 17 -5.47 7.04 -9.22
N CYS A 18 -4.82 8.04 -8.63
CA CYS A 18 -5.50 9.15 -7.97
C CYS A 18 -6.34 9.95 -8.96
N PHE A 19 -5.86 10.13 -10.19
CA PHE A 19 -6.65 10.81 -11.23
C PHE A 19 -7.83 9.97 -11.71
N ARG A 20 -7.75 8.63 -11.70
CA ARG A 20 -8.86 7.76 -12.14
C ARG A 20 -9.89 7.48 -11.05
N PHE A 21 -9.44 7.13 -9.84
CA PHE A 21 -10.31 6.78 -8.71
C PHE A 21 -10.68 7.97 -7.84
N GLY A 22 -9.92 9.07 -7.90
CA GLY A 22 -10.38 10.36 -7.41
C GLY A 22 -11.67 10.82 -8.10
N TYR A 23 -11.99 10.31 -9.30
CA TYR A 23 -13.28 10.49 -9.98
C TYR A 23 -14.36 9.48 -9.56
N ILE A 24 -13.97 8.26 -9.15
CA ILE A 24 -14.91 7.18 -8.77
C ILE A 24 -15.59 7.45 -7.42
N TRP A 25 -15.10 8.42 -6.64
CA TRP A 25 -15.74 8.82 -5.39
C TRP A 25 -16.29 10.27 -5.44
N THR A 26 -16.20 10.93 -6.60
CA THR A 26 -16.65 12.33 -6.78
C THR A 26 -17.80 12.51 -7.77
N ALA A 27 -18.48 11.44 -8.19
CA ALA A 27 -19.54 11.57 -9.19
C ALA A 27 -20.74 12.44 -8.75
N TYR A 28 -20.83 12.88 -7.48
CA TYR A 28 -21.84 13.85 -7.03
C TYR A 28 -21.36 14.91 -6.00
N GLY A 29 -20.12 15.41 -6.10
CA GLY A 29 -19.75 16.71 -5.50
C GLY A 29 -19.74 16.84 -3.96
N HIS A 30 -20.17 15.84 -3.19
CA HIS A 30 -20.15 15.89 -1.72
C HIS A 30 -19.64 14.56 -1.14
N GLY A 31 -18.32 14.43 -0.96
CA GLY A 31 -17.77 13.45 -0.01
C GLY A 31 -16.42 12.79 -0.34
N GLY A 32 -16.13 12.43 -1.59
CA GLY A 32 -15.11 11.39 -1.83
C GLY A 32 -13.77 11.79 -2.46
N GLN A 33 -13.42 13.06 -2.59
CA GLN A 33 -12.10 13.41 -3.18
C GLN A 33 -10.90 13.16 -2.23
N ILE A 34 -11.18 12.66 -1.02
CA ILE A 34 -10.27 12.80 0.12
C ILE A 34 -9.24 11.68 0.21
N LEU A 35 -9.42 10.48 -0.38
CA LEU A 35 -8.48 9.35 -0.16
C LEU A 35 -7.42 9.13 -1.25
N GLY A 36 -7.65 9.55 -2.49
CA GLY A 36 -6.65 9.40 -3.56
C GLY A 36 -5.40 10.23 -3.29
N VAL A 37 -5.56 11.52 -3.01
CA VAL A 37 -4.41 12.42 -2.76
C VAL A 37 -3.55 11.95 -1.58
N PRO A 38 -4.09 11.60 -0.40
CA PRO A 38 -3.31 11.00 0.68
C PRO A 38 -2.58 9.72 0.28
N PHE A 39 -3.18 8.86 -0.55
CA PHE A 39 -2.52 7.66 -1.06
C PHE A 39 -1.25 7.99 -1.86
N ALA A 40 -1.36 8.86 -2.87
CA ALA A 40 -0.21 9.26 -3.66
C ALA A 40 0.86 9.97 -2.81
N LEU A 41 0.45 10.79 -1.83
CA LEU A 41 1.37 11.45 -0.91
C LEU A 41 2.12 10.46 -0.01
N ILE A 42 1.44 9.44 0.54
CA ILE A 42 2.10 8.39 1.33
C ILE A 42 3.05 7.58 0.44
N MET A 43 2.65 7.24 -0.79
CA MET A 43 3.53 6.58 -1.76
C MET A 43 4.76 7.43 -2.12
N LEU A 44 4.59 8.74 -2.29
CA LEU A 44 5.69 9.66 -2.56
C LEU A 44 6.65 9.72 -1.36
N PHE A 45 6.11 9.91 -0.15
CA PHE A 45 6.91 10.02 1.07
C PHE A 45 7.70 8.74 1.34
N THR A 46 7.08 7.58 1.17
CA THR A 46 7.73 6.28 1.36
C THR A 46 8.80 6.00 0.31
N THR A 47 8.58 6.41 -0.94
CA THR A 47 9.59 6.39 -1.99
C THR A 47 10.78 7.29 -1.65
N ILE A 48 10.55 8.53 -1.22
CA ILE A 48 11.61 9.45 -0.80
C ILE A 48 12.40 8.85 0.37
N LEU A 49 11.71 8.37 1.42
CA LEU A 49 12.35 7.74 2.57
C LEU A 49 13.20 6.52 2.19
N SER A 50 12.75 5.72 1.22
CA SER A 50 13.53 4.57 0.73
C SER A 50 14.88 4.96 0.12
N PHE A 51 15.00 6.19 -0.39
CA PHE A 51 16.22 6.72 -0.99
C PHE A 51 17.08 7.49 0.01
N THR A 52 16.44 8.27 0.88
CA THR A 52 17.11 9.22 1.79
C THR A 52 17.45 8.65 3.15
N ALA A 53 16.88 7.51 3.56
CA ALA A 53 17.17 6.92 4.86
C ALA A 53 18.67 6.62 5.04
N LYS A 54 19.24 6.97 6.20
CA LYS A 54 20.67 6.85 6.48
C LYS A 54 21.17 5.40 6.57
N THR A 55 20.29 4.47 6.95
CA THR A 55 20.67 3.05 7.16
C THR A 55 20.02 2.14 6.12
N ASN A 56 20.71 1.07 5.71
CA ASN A 56 20.14 0.04 4.83
C ASN A 56 18.85 -0.56 5.40
N LYS A 57 18.78 -0.73 6.74
CA LYS A 57 17.56 -1.16 7.44
C LYS A 57 16.39 -0.20 7.20
N GLY A 58 16.63 1.11 7.31
CA GLY A 58 15.61 2.13 7.06
C GLY A 58 15.13 2.11 5.62
N LYS A 59 16.06 2.03 4.66
CA LYS A 59 15.75 1.94 3.23
C LYS A 59 14.89 0.72 2.90
N ASP A 60 15.28 -0.47 3.39
CA ASP A 60 14.54 -1.71 3.17
C ASP A 60 13.16 -1.69 3.83
N THR A 61 13.05 -1.10 5.02
CA THR A 61 11.77 -0.98 5.74
C THR A 61 10.80 -0.06 5.00
N ALA A 62 11.28 1.11 4.55
CA ALA A 62 10.50 2.04 3.76
C ALA A 62 10.07 1.44 2.41
N PHE A 63 10.98 0.68 1.76
CA PHE A 63 10.66 -0.05 0.53
C PHE A 63 9.53 -1.07 0.75
N ILE A 64 9.66 -1.94 1.75
CA ILE A 64 8.65 -2.97 2.03
C ILE A 64 7.32 -2.35 2.41
N PHE A 65 7.33 -1.30 3.24
CA PHE A 65 6.11 -0.57 3.59
C PHE A 65 5.44 -0.01 2.33
N GLY A 66 6.18 0.69 1.47
CA GLY A 66 5.65 1.27 0.23
C GLY A 66 5.04 0.22 -0.70
N ILE A 67 5.69 -0.94 -0.87
CA ILE A 67 5.16 -2.03 -1.71
C ILE A 67 3.89 -2.64 -1.12
N ILE A 68 3.89 -2.96 0.18
CA ILE A 68 2.71 -3.55 0.83
C ILE A 68 1.54 -2.57 0.81
N TYR A 69 1.80 -1.29 1.07
CA TYR A 69 0.81 -0.23 1.00
C TYR A 69 0.22 -0.09 -0.41
N PHE A 70 1.07 -0.08 -1.45
CA PHE A 70 0.65 -0.08 -2.85
C PHE A 70 -0.24 -1.28 -3.18
N LEU A 71 0.19 -2.50 -2.84
CA LEU A 71 -0.56 -3.73 -3.13
C LEU A 71 -1.91 -3.76 -2.41
N THR A 72 -1.94 -3.29 -1.16
CA THR A 72 -3.18 -3.19 -0.37
C THR A 72 -4.22 -2.33 -1.08
N LEU A 73 -3.79 -1.19 -1.62
CA LEU A 73 -4.68 -0.25 -2.28
C LEU A 73 -5.01 -0.65 -3.72
N ALA A 74 -4.09 -1.31 -4.41
CA ALA A 74 -4.39 -1.94 -5.69
C ALA A 74 -5.46 -3.03 -5.53
N ALA A 75 -5.38 -3.84 -4.46
CA ALA A 75 -6.37 -4.88 -4.17
C ALA A 75 -7.74 -4.29 -3.78
N PHE A 76 -7.75 -3.22 -2.97
CA PHE A 76 -8.96 -2.47 -2.70
C PHE A 76 -9.61 -1.95 -4.00
N SER A 77 -8.83 -1.31 -4.87
CA SER A 77 -9.31 -0.84 -6.16
C SER A 77 -9.94 -1.95 -7.00
N VAL A 78 -9.24 -3.09 -7.15
CA VAL A 78 -9.75 -4.24 -7.90
C VAL A 78 -11.07 -4.72 -7.29
N THR A 79 -11.20 -4.71 -5.97
CA THR A 79 -12.46 -5.05 -5.29
C THR A 79 -13.60 -4.12 -5.70
N ILE A 80 -13.36 -2.80 -5.75
CA ILE A 80 -14.36 -1.82 -6.20
C ILE A 80 -14.72 -2.00 -7.67
N GLU A 81 -13.74 -2.29 -8.53
CA GLU A 81 -13.97 -2.56 -9.95
C GLU A 81 -14.84 -3.81 -10.17
N ILE A 82 -14.57 -4.88 -9.41
CA ILE A 82 -15.39 -6.10 -9.44
C ILE A 82 -16.82 -5.78 -9.00
N ILE A 83 -17.01 -5.01 -7.93
CA ILE A 83 -18.36 -4.61 -7.48
C ILE A 83 -19.08 -3.81 -8.57
N ARG A 84 -18.39 -2.86 -9.21
CA ARG A 84 -18.95 -2.09 -10.33
C ARG A 84 -19.38 -2.97 -11.50
N ALA A 85 -18.61 -4.02 -11.80
CA ALA A 85 -18.92 -4.94 -12.90
C ALA A 85 -20.04 -5.94 -12.57
N THR A 86 -20.32 -6.19 -11.29
CA THR A 86 -21.21 -7.28 -10.86
C THR A 86 -22.51 -6.82 -10.21
N MET A 87 -22.56 -5.62 -9.62
CA MET A 87 -23.79 -5.08 -9.03
C MET A 87 -24.60 -4.26 -10.04
N THR A 88 -25.88 -4.61 -10.18
CA THR A 88 -26.86 -3.87 -11.01
C THR A 88 -27.07 -2.43 -10.54
N ASN A 89 -27.09 -2.20 -9.23
CA ASN A 89 -27.20 -0.86 -8.62
C ASN A 89 -25.87 -0.44 -7.96
N TYR A 90 -24.75 -0.61 -8.67
CA TYR A 90 -23.44 -0.22 -8.14
C TYR A 90 -23.38 1.24 -7.71
N PHE A 91 -24.21 2.11 -8.31
CA PHE A 91 -24.24 3.53 -7.99
C PHE A 91 -24.71 3.76 -6.54
N ASP A 92 -25.79 3.11 -6.13
CA ASP A 92 -26.31 3.21 -4.78
C ASP A 92 -25.34 2.61 -3.76
N PHE A 93 -24.77 1.46 -4.10
CA PHE A 93 -23.83 0.76 -3.21
C PHE A 93 -22.51 1.51 -3.01
N LEU A 94 -21.91 2.05 -4.07
CA LEU A 94 -20.57 2.64 -4.03
C LEU A 94 -20.57 4.15 -3.76
N TYR A 95 -21.64 4.88 -4.12
CA TYR A 95 -21.65 6.34 -4.09
C TYR A 95 -22.63 6.93 -3.08
N TYR A 96 -23.84 6.35 -2.95
CA TYR A 96 -24.78 6.76 -1.90
C TYR A 96 -24.44 6.11 -0.56
N GLU A 97 -23.80 4.94 -0.59
CA GLU A 97 -23.19 4.21 0.53
C GLU A 97 -23.96 4.29 1.87
N PRO A 98 -25.28 4.01 1.91
CA PRO A 98 -26.09 4.24 3.12
C PRO A 98 -25.67 3.36 4.32
N ASN A 99 -24.87 2.31 4.09
CA ASN A 99 -24.46 1.32 5.09
C ASN A 99 -22.94 1.32 5.38
N GLY A 100 -22.17 2.22 4.77
CA GLY A 100 -20.71 2.32 4.96
C GLY A 100 -19.93 1.07 4.54
N TYR A 101 -20.35 0.39 3.47
CA TYR A 101 -19.71 -0.86 3.04
C TYR A 101 -18.34 -0.66 2.39
N VAL A 102 -18.16 0.41 1.62
CA VAL A 102 -16.88 0.75 0.98
C VAL A 102 -15.83 1.07 2.04
N ASP A 103 -16.20 1.83 3.08
CA ASP A 103 -15.33 2.10 4.22
C ASP A 103 -14.90 0.84 4.95
N LYS A 104 -15.84 -0.10 5.17
CA LYS A 104 -15.53 -1.40 5.81
C LYS A 104 -14.59 -2.25 4.94
N ILE A 105 -14.80 -2.28 3.63
CA ILE A 105 -13.94 -2.98 2.67
C ILE A 105 -12.54 -2.35 2.67
N PHE A 106 -12.46 -1.01 2.62
CA PHE A 106 -11.22 -0.26 2.69
C PHE A 106 -10.45 -0.56 3.97
N LEU A 107 -11.12 -0.46 5.13
CA LEU A 107 -10.52 -0.75 6.42
C LEU A 107 -10.04 -2.20 6.52
N SER A 108 -10.80 -3.15 5.96
CA SER A 108 -10.41 -4.57 5.92
C SER A 108 -9.11 -4.76 5.14
N TRP A 109 -8.98 -4.11 3.98
CA TRP A 109 -7.72 -4.13 3.21
C TRP A 109 -6.58 -3.47 3.98
N LEU A 110 -6.81 -2.32 4.63
CA LEU A 110 -5.80 -1.68 5.47
C LEU A 110 -5.31 -2.59 6.61
N ILE A 111 -6.22 -3.29 7.28
CA ILE A 111 -5.86 -4.25 8.34
C ILE A 111 -5.02 -5.39 7.76
N ILE A 112 -5.40 -5.96 6.62
CA ILE A 112 -4.63 -7.01 5.93
C ILE A 112 -3.22 -6.50 5.58
N GLY A 113 -3.13 -5.29 5.01
CA GLY A 113 -1.84 -4.66 4.69
C GLY A 113 -0.96 -4.43 5.91
N ALA A 114 -1.54 -3.93 7.01
CA ALA A 114 -0.82 -3.72 8.27
C ALA A 114 -0.29 -5.04 8.86
N VAL A 115 -1.11 -6.08 8.88
CA VAL A 115 -0.70 -7.43 9.34
C VAL A 115 0.41 -7.98 8.45
N ALA A 116 0.28 -7.90 7.13
CA ALA A 116 1.30 -8.34 6.18
C ALA A 116 2.63 -7.61 6.40
N PHE A 117 2.59 -6.30 6.65
CA PHE A 117 3.79 -5.52 6.96
C PHE A 117 4.45 -5.96 8.26
N LEU A 118 3.68 -6.14 9.34
CA LEU A 118 4.20 -6.61 10.63
C LEU A 118 4.82 -8.01 10.55
N LEU A 119 4.20 -8.94 9.81
CA LEU A 119 4.75 -10.27 9.57
C LEU A 119 6.07 -10.20 8.80
N THR A 120 6.13 -9.36 7.76
CA THR A 120 7.36 -9.17 6.97
C THR A 120 8.48 -8.55 7.81
N LEU A 121 8.16 -7.58 8.68
CA LEU A 121 9.12 -7.03 9.64
C LEU A 121 9.67 -8.10 10.60
N ARG A 122 8.80 -8.98 11.12
CA ARG A 122 9.21 -10.09 11.99
C ARG A 122 10.16 -11.05 11.27
N GLN A 123 9.85 -11.43 10.03
CA GLN A 123 10.70 -12.30 9.21
C GLN A 123 12.07 -11.66 8.94
N MET A 124 12.11 -10.37 8.60
CA MET A 124 13.36 -9.63 8.41
C MET A 124 14.23 -9.52 9.66
N ARG A 125 13.61 -9.46 10.85
CA ARG A 125 14.34 -9.46 12.12
C ARG A 125 14.93 -10.85 12.37
N LYS A 126 14.13 -11.91 12.18
CA LYS A 126 14.57 -13.30 12.36
C LYS A 126 15.76 -13.63 11.44
N LYS A 127 15.64 -13.33 10.14
CA LYS A 127 16.71 -13.58 9.16
C LYS A 127 18.02 -12.87 9.53
N ARG A 128 17.95 -11.62 9.99
CA ARG A 128 19.14 -10.89 10.42
C ARG A 128 19.82 -11.47 11.66
N LEU A 129 19.05 -12.04 12.58
CA LEU A 129 19.62 -12.73 13.75
C LEU A 129 20.32 -14.03 13.33
N GLU A 130 19.75 -14.76 12.38
CA GLU A 130 20.36 -15.97 11.81
C GLU A 130 21.65 -15.64 11.05
N ASP A 131 21.64 -14.62 10.18
CA ASP A 131 22.82 -14.14 9.45
C ASP A 131 23.93 -13.63 10.39
N GLY A 132 23.55 -13.02 11.52
CA GLY A 132 24.47 -12.55 12.56
C GLY A 132 25.13 -13.70 13.32
N LYS A 133 24.37 -14.74 13.68
CA LYS A 133 24.89 -15.94 14.34
C LYS A 133 25.87 -16.70 13.44
N LEU A 134 25.50 -16.92 12.17
CA LEU A 134 26.35 -17.57 11.17
C LEU A 134 27.73 -16.89 11.02
N LYS A 135 27.78 -15.56 11.14
CA LYS A 135 29.04 -14.81 11.11
C LYS A 135 29.89 -14.98 12.37
N VAL A 136 29.30 -15.11 13.56
CA VAL A 136 30.07 -15.33 14.79
C VAL A 136 30.74 -16.70 14.74
N ASP A 137 30.02 -17.72 14.27
CA ASP A 137 30.51 -19.10 14.22
C ASP A 137 31.62 -19.33 13.16
N THR A 138 31.66 -18.51 12.09
CA THR A 138 32.73 -18.58 11.07
C THR A 138 34.01 -17.84 11.44
N PHE A 139 33.97 -16.91 12.40
CA PHE A 139 35.17 -16.20 12.88
C PHE A 139 35.80 -16.86 14.13
N SER A 140 35.17 -17.91 14.66
CA SER A 140 35.66 -18.70 15.80
C SER A 140 36.33 -20.02 15.41
N MET A 141 36.60 -20.25 14.13
CA MET A 141 37.43 -21.34 13.60
C MET A 141 38.71 -20.79 12.97
#